data_AF-A0A3B9Y6D7-F1
#
_entry.id   AF-A0A3B9Y6D7-F1
#
_cell.length_a   1.000
_cell.length_b   1.000
_cell.length_c   1.000
_cell.angle_alpha   90.00
_cell.angle_beta   90.00
_cell.angle_gamma   90.00
#
_symmetry.space_group_name_H-M   'P 1'
#
loop_
_entity.id
_entity.type
_entity.pdbx_description
1 polymer ?
#
loop_
_entity_poly.entity_id
_entity_poly.type
_entity_poly.pdbx_seq_one_letter_code
_entity_poly.pdbx_strand_id
1 'polypeptide(L)'
;MSSSQSPETPLRLAVLVSGSGSNLQALIDAIESQQLPGIEIALVVSNNARAYGLQRALNHTLPTLYLPWNTVGAQFIAPLPAADTPQIGALSASEALLTSLLHLFHVDLIVLAGWMRILSALFLEQFPRRVINLHPAL
;
A
#
# COMPACT_ATOMS: atom_id res chain seq x y z
N MET A 1 0.27 31.30 27.11
CA MET A 1 -0.50 31.67 25.91
C MET A 1 -0.44 30.50 24.96
N SER A 2 -1.50 29.68 24.92
CA SER A 2 -1.60 28.49 24.07
C SER A 2 -1.67 28.90 22.61
N SER A 3 -0.65 28.53 21.83
CA SER A 3 -0.74 28.45 20.38
C SER A 3 -1.48 27.16 20.02
N SER A 4 -2.77 27.29 19.70
CA SER A 4 -3.58 26.28 19.04
C SER A 4 -2.98 25.96 17.66
N GLN A 5 -2.24 24.85 17.55
CA GLN A 5 -1.94 24.27 16.24
C GLN A 5 -3.24 23.65 15.72
N SER A 6 -3.68 24.08 14.54
CA SER A 6 -4.69 23.37 13.76
C SER A 6 -4.26 21.89 13.63
N PRO A 7 -5.18 20.92 13.60
CA PRO A 7 -4.76 19.56 13.31
C PRO A 7 -4.21 19.55 11.88
N GLU A 8 -2.89 19.44 11.73
CA GLU A 8 -2.33 19.04 10.44
C GLU A 8 -2.99 17.72 10.08
N THR A 9 -3.57 17.65 8.87
CA THR A 9 -4.19 16.43 8.39
C THR A 9 -3.15 15.32 8.41
N PRO A 10 -3.40 14.19 9.12
CA PRO A 10 -2.40 13.16 9.29
C PRO A 10 -2.03 12.56 7.93
N LEU A 11 -0.74 12.32 7.72
CA LEU A 11 -0.23 11.63 6.54
C LEU A 11 -0.74 10.18 6.54
N ARG A 12 -1.45 9.80 5.48
CA ARG A 12 -2.15 8.51 5.39
C ARG A 12 -1.28 7.47 4.71
N LEU A 13 -0.87 6.45 5.47
CA LEU A 13 -0.04 5.36 4.98
C LEU A 13 -0.87 4.18 4.46
N ALA A 14 -0.42 3.60 3.34
CA ALA A 14 -0.69 2.20 3.04
C ALA A 14 0.54 1.34 3.34
N VAL A 15 0.37 0.26 4.09
CA VAL A 15 1.45 -0.68 4.38
C VAL A 15 1.20 -1.99 3.63
N LEU A 16 2.10 -2.34 2.70
CA LEU A 16 2.03 -3.58 1.93
C LEU A 16 2.90 -4.66 2.57
N VAL A 17 2.32 -5.83 2.87
CA VAL A 17 3.00 -6.94 3.58
C VAL A 17 2.76 -8.29 2.90
N SER A 18 3.73 -9.21 2.95
CA SER A 18 3.55 -10.59 2.45
C SER A 18 3.73 -11.70 3.49
N GLY A 19 4.23 -11.36 4.69
CA GLY A 19 4.70 -12.34 5.69
C GLY A 19 4.35 -12.00 7.14
N SER A 20 5.34 -12.11 8.04
CA SER A 20 5.15 -12.00 9.50
C SER A 20 4.72 -10.62 9.99
N GLY A 21 5.03 -9.56 9.22
CA GLY A 21 4.65 -8.19 9.54
C GLY A 21 5.40 -7.57 10.71
N SER A 22 6.66 -7.95 10.98
CA SER A 22 7.46 -7.33 12.05
C SER A 22 7.69 -5.83 11.82
N ASN A 23 7.98 -5.42 10.58
CA ASN A 23 8.09 -4.00 10.22
C ASN A 23 6.76 -3.26 10.37
N LEU A 24 5.64 -3.92 10.05
CA LEU A 24 4.31 -3.37 10.29
C LEU A 24 4.08 -3.16 11.79
N GLN A 25 4.45 -4.13 12.64
CA GLN A 25 4.33 -3.96 14.10
C GLN A 25 5.14 -2.76 14.59
N ALA A 26 6.39 -2.62 14.15
CA ALA A 26 7.22 -1.48 14.54
C ALA A 26 6.61 -0.13 14.14
N LEU A 27 5.96 -0.05 12.96
CA LEU A 27 5.24 1.15 12.53
C LEU A 27 4.00 1.42 13.41
N ILE A 28 3.23 0.39 13.73
CA ILE A 28 2.07 0.50 14.63
C ILE A 28 2.52 1.02 16.00
N ASP A 29 3.52 0.37 16.60
CA ASP A 29 4.04 0.70 17.93
C ASP A 29 4.56 2.16 17.97
N ALA A 30 5.24 2.61 16.91
CA ALA A 30 5.75 3.98 16.81
C ALA A 30 4.64 5.04 16.66
N ILE A 31 3.55 4.73 15.93
CA ILE A 31 2.38 5.61 15.80
C ILE A 31 1.61 5.68 17.12
N GLU A 32 1.33 4.52 17.74
CA GLU A 32 0.59 4.45 19.01
C GLU A 32 1.34 5.12 20.16
N SER A 33 2.68 5.00 20.18
CA SER A 33 3.54 5.67 21.15
C SER A 33 3.82 7.15 20.85
N GLN A 34 3.20 7.71 19.80
CA GLN A 34 3.37 9.11 19.38
C GLN A 34 4.81 9.49 19.00
N GLN A 35 5.65 8.52 18.64
CA GLN A 35 6.98 8.77 18.07
C GLN A 35 6.92 9.27 16.62
N LEU A 36 5.82 8.94 15.93
CA LEU A 36 5.49 9.41 14.60
C LEU A 36 4.19 10.24 14.64
N PRO A 37 4.21 11.47 15.20
CA PRO A 37 3.03 12.31 15.26
C PRO A 37 2.60 12.75 13.85
N GLY A 38 1.28 12.92 13.65
CA GLY A 38 0.73 13.35 12.37
C GLY A 38 0.75 12.27 11.28
N ILE A 39 0.82 11.00 11.66
CA ILE A 39 0.85 9.85 10.74
C ILE A 39 -0.23 8.85 11.16
N GLU A 40 -0.95 8.27 10.19
CA GLU A 40 -1.89 7.17 10.42
C GLU A 40 -1.72 6.05 9.39
N ILE A 41 -2.03 4.81 9.76
CA ILE A 41 -2.15 3.70 8.81
C ILE A 41 -3.59 3.65 8.32
N ALA A 42 -3.82 4.13 7.10
CA ALA A 42 -5.12 4.13 6.47
C ALA A 42 -5.50 2.75 5.90
N LEU A 43 -4.50 1.96 5.48
CA LEU A 43 -4.75 0.65 4.88
C LEU A 43 -3.54 -0.28 5.04
N VAL A 44 -3.80 -1.55 5.38
CA VAL A 44 -2.82 -2.64 5.29
C VAL A 44 -3.27 -3.61 4.22
N VAL A 45 -2.42 -3.88 3.24
CA VAL A 45 -2.72 -4.83 2.17
C VAL A 45 -1.74 -5.99 2.21
N SER A 46 -2.26 -7.20 2.03
CA SER A 46 -1.41 -8.37 1.79
C SER A 46 -1.80 -9.13 0.54
N ASN A 47 -0.78 -9.63 -0.16
CA ASN A 47 -0.96 -10.61 -1.23
C ASN A 47 -1.03 -12.06 -0.74
N ASN A 48 -0.95 -12.29 0.56
CA ASN A 48 -1.01 -13.61 1.17
C ASN A 48 -2.10 -13.60 2.26
N ALA A 49 -3.19 -14.35 2.04
CA ALA A 49 -4.30 -14.44 2.98
C ALA A 49 -3.90 -15.01 4.36
N ARG A 50 -2.76 -15.71 4.43
CA ARG A 50 -2.20 -16.27 5.67
C ARG A 50 -1.08 -15.42 6.27
N ALA A 51 -0.84 -14.21 5.76
CA ALA A 51 0.18 -13.32 6.32
C ALA A 51 -0.21 -12.94 7.75
N TYR A 52 0.66 -13.26 8.72
CA TYR A 52 0.47 -12.86 10.12
C TYR A 52 0.41 -11.34 10.29
N GLY A 53 0.99 -10.58 9.36
CA GLY A 53 0.84 -9.12 9.31
C GLY A 53 -0.61 -8.64 9.22
N LEU A 54 -1.51 -9.38 8.56
CA LEU A 54 -2.94 -9.04 8.55
C LEU A 54 -3.54 -9.19 9.96
N GLN A 55 -3.19 -10.25 10.68
CA GLN A 55 -3.67 -10.46 12.04
C GLN A 55 -3.19 -9.35 13.00
N ARG A 56 -1.93 -8.90 12.84
CA ARG A 56 -1.42 -7.74 13.59
C ARG A 56 -2.28 -6.50 13.34
N ALA A 57 -2.49 -6.15 12.07
CA ALA A 57 -3.30 -4.99 11.72
C ALA A 57 -4.75 -5.09 12.27
N LEU A 58 -5.37 -6.27 12.17
CA LEU A 58 -6.71 -6.51 12.72
C LEU A 58 -6.77 -6.36 14.25
N ASN A 59 -5.76 -6.83 14.97
CA ASN A 59 -5.70 -6.70 16.44
C ASN A 59 -5.63 -5.23 16.90
N HIS A 60 -5.13 -4.34 16.04
CA HIS A 60 -5.09 -2.89 16.25
C HIS A 60 -6.23 -2.16 15.52
N THR A 61 -7.26 -2.89 15.04
CA THR A 61 -8.45 -2.34 14.37
C THR A 61 -8.13 -1.53 13.10
N LEU A 62 -7.01 -1.83 12.44
CA LEU A 62 -6.63 -1.16 11.20
C LEU A 62 -7.40 -1.75 10.00
N PRO A 63 -7.80 -0.93 9.00
CA PRO A 63 -8.36 -1.46 7.77
C PRO A 63 -7.40 -2.40 7.06
N THR A 64 -7.84 -3.63 6.80
CA THR A 64 -7.01 -4.66 6.15
C THR A 64 -7.67 -5.24 4.93
N LEU A 65 -6.91 -5.44 3.85
CA LEU A 65 -7.38 -6.12 2.65
C LEU A 65 -6.42 -7.21 2.20
N TYR A 66 -7.00 -8.38 1.85
CA TYR A 66 -6.31 -9.40 1.10
C TYR A 66 -6.51 -9.15 -0.41
N LEU A 67 -5.41 -9.00 -1.13
CA LEU A 67 -5.38 -8.77 -2.56
C LEU A 67 -4.58 -9.90 -3.24
N PRO A 68 -5.23 -10.95 -3.79
CA PRO A 68 -4.52 -11.99 -4.52
C PRO A 68 -3.67 -11.38 -5.65
N TRP A 69 -2.43 -11.84 -5.79
CA TRP A 69 -1.50 -11.28 -6.77
C TRP A 69 -1.50 -12.08 -8.07
N ASN A 70 -1.99 -11.46 -9.13
CA ASN A 70 -2.02 -11.98 -10.48
C ASN A 70 -1.31 -10.99 -11.40
N THR A 71 -0.31 -11.49 -12.13
CA THR A 71 0.50 -10.70 -13.07
C THR A 71 -0.04 -10.74 -14.50
N VAL A 72 -1.15 -11.42 -14.76
CA VAL A 72 -1.83 -11.35 -16.05
C VAL A 72 -2.30 -9.92 -16.27
N GLY A 73 -1.91 -9.35 -17.41
CA GLY A 73 -2.23 -7.97 -17.78
C GLY A 73 -3.74 -7.73 -17.80
N ALA A 74 -4.18 -6.58 -17.30
CA ALA A 74 -5.61 -6.24 -17.25
C ALA A 74 -6.30 -6.33 -18.63
N GLN A 75 -5.55 -6.15 -19.73
CA GLN A 75 -6.02 -6.29 -21.10
C GLN A 75 -6.49 -7.70 -21.48
N PHE A 76 -6.11 -8.73 -20.72
CA PHE A 76 -6.58 -10.11 -20.93
C PHE A 76 -7.82 -10.44 -20.11
N ILE A 77 -8.23 -9.55 -19.20
CA ILE A 77 -9.37 -9.74 -18.28
C ILE A 77 -10.47 -8.68 -18.54
N ALA A 78 -10.12 -7.55 -19.15
CA ALA A 78 -11.02 -6.52 -19.64
C ALA A 78 -11.15 -6.60 -21.19
N PRO A 79 -12.21 -6.03 -21.79
CA PRO A 79 -12.35 -6.00 -23.25
C PRO A 79 -11.11 -5.42 -23.93
N LEU A 80 -10.68 -6.05 -25.02
CA LEU A 80 -9.53 -5.61 -25.83
C LEU A 80 -9.72 -4.14 -26.24
N PRO A 81 -8.71 -3.26 -26.06
CA PRO A 81 -8.76 -1.92 -26.62
C PRO A 81 -8.79 -1.99 -28.16
N ALA A 82 -9.33 -0.93 -28.78
CA ALA A 82 -9.41 -0.84 -30.24
C ALA A 82 -8.02 -1.06 -30.90
N ALA A 83 -8.03 -1.70 -32.07
CA ALA A 83 -6.86 -2.25 -32.77
C ALA A 83 -5.69 -1.27 -32.98
N ASP A 84 -5.96 0.04 -32.94
CA ASP A 84 -4.99 1.10 -33.22
C ASP A 84 -4.45 1.79 -31.95
N THR A 85 -4.75 1.26 -30.76
CA THR A 85 -4.23 1.81 -29.49
C THR A 85 -2.80 1.31 -29.27
N PRO A 86 -1.78 2.19 -29.16
CA PRO A 86 -0.43 1.77 -28.80
C PRO A 86 -0.45 1.02 -27.46
N GLN A 87 -0.11 -0.28 -27.47
CA GLN A 87 0.04 -1.07 -26.25
C GLN A 87 1.38 -0.75 -25.58
N ILE A 88 1.51 0.48 -25.07
CA ILE A 88 2.42 0.70 -23.95
C ILE A 88 1.83 -0.10 -22.79
N GLY A 89 2.65 -0.91 -22.12
CA GLY A 89 2.19 -1.93 -21.17
C GLY A 89 1.04 -1.46 -20.27
N ALA A 90 0.06 -2.33 -20.05
CA ALA A 90 -1.01 -2.04 -19.11
C ALA A 90 -0.63 -2.55 -17.72
N LEU A 91 -1.19 -1.91 -16.67
CA LEU A 91 -1.11 -2.45 -15.31
C LEU A 91 -1.65 -3.88 -15.29
N SER A 92 -1.05 -4.73 -14.46
CA SER A 92 -1.68 -6.01 -14.12
C SER A 92 -3.02 -5.77 -13.42
N ALA A 93 -3.93 -6.75 -13.47
CA ALA A 93 -5.22 -6.62 -12.80
C ALA A 93 -5.07 -6.35 -11.28
N SER A 94 -4.09 -6.98 -10.63
CA SER A 94 -3.79 -6.73 -9.22
C SER A 94 -3.27 -5.32 -8.95
N GLU A 95 -2.42 -4.77 -9.82
CA GLU A 95 -1.93 -3.39 -9.67
C GLU A 95 -3.04 -2.37 -9.94
N ALA A 96 -3.91 -2.59 -10.92
CA ALA A 96 -5.05 -1.72 -11.18
C ALA A 96 -6.01 -1.68 -9.98
N LEU A 97 -6.28 -2.85 -9.38
CA LEU A 97 -7.08 -2.95 -8.18
C LEU A 97 -6.38 -2.30 -6.97
N LEU A 98 -5.07 -2.54 -6.79
CA LEU A 98 -4.28 -1.91 -5.74
C LEU A 98 -4.33 -0.38 -5.85
N THR A 99 -4.09 0.18 -7.04
CA THR A 99 -4.19 1.63 -7.30
C THR A 99 -5.58 2.17 -6.94
N SER A 100 -6.64 1.46 -7.30
CA SER A 100 -8.01 1.86 -6.98
C SER A 100 -8.26 1.88 -5.46
N LEU A 101 -7.77 0.87 -4.74
CA LEU A 101 -7.86 0.81 -3.29
C LEU A 101 -7.07 1.94 -2.62
N LEU A 102 -5.85 2.20 -3.07
CA LEU A 102 -5.02 3.27 -2.51
C LEU A 102 -5.66 4.65 -2.68
N HIS A 103 -6.32 4.92 -3.81
CA HIS A 103 -7.09 6.14 -4.02
C HIS A 103 -8.35 6.21 -3.13
N LEU A 104 -9.10 5.10 -3.02
CA LEU A 104 -10.31 5.03 -2.19
C LEU A 104 -10.02 5.32 -0.71
N PHE A 105 -8.87 4.84 -0.22
CA PHE A 105 -8.43 5.07 1.15
C PHE A 105 -7.65 6.40 1.32
N HIS A 106 -7.57 7.23 0.27
CA HIS A 106 -6.85 8.51 0.27
C HIS A 106 -5.40 8.39 0.75
N VAL A 107 -4.67 7.39 0.26
CA VAL A 107 -3.29 7.12 0.69
C VAL A 107 -2.33 8.17 0.13
N ASP A 108 -1.51 8.73 1.02
CA ASP A 108 -0.46 9.69 0.69
C ASP A 108 0.90 9.02 0.47
N LEU A 109 1.18 7.93 1.20
CA LEU A 109 2.47 7.25 1.18
C LEU A 109 2.31 5.72 1.24
N ILE A 110 2.98 5.01 0.33
CA ILE A 110 3.01 3.55 0.27
C ILE A 110 4.31 3.06 0.92
N VAL A 111 4.20 2.20 1.93
CA VAL A 111 5.33 1.57 2.61
C VAL A 111 5.33 0.07 2.32
N LEU A 112 6.38 -0.39 1.66
CA LEU A 112 6.62 -1.81 1.40
C LEU A 112 7.34 -2.41 2.62
N ALA A 113 6.58 -3.08 3.48
CA ALA A 113 7.06 -3.65 4.74
C ALA A 113 7.16 -5.18 4.63
N GLY A 114 8.19 -5.66 3.92
CA GLY A 114 8.33 -7.09 3.61
C GLY A 114 7.37 -7.54 2.50
N TRP A 115 7.13 -6.64 1.53
CA TRP A 115 6.39 -6.94 0.31
C TRP A 115 7.25 -7.77 -0.64
N MET A 116 6.72 -8.90 -1.12
CA MET A 116 7.48 -9.90 -1.90
C MET A 116 7.05 -9.96 -3.36
N ARG A 117 6.45 -8.89 -3.91
CA ARG A 117 6.08 -8.80 -5.33
C ARG A 117 6.77 -7.58 -5.97
N ILE A 118 7.12 -7.71 -7.23
CA ILE A 118 7.68 -6.60 -8.01
C ILE A 118 6.52 -5.72 -8.47
N LEU A 119 6.64 -4.42 -8.22
CA LEU A 119 5.73 -3.40 -8.75
C LEU A 119 6.27 -2.90 -10.09
N SER A 120 5.41 -2.78 -11.10
CA SER A 120 5.77 -2.30 -12.42
C SER A 120 6.12 -0.80 -12.41
N ALA A 121 6.89 -0.36 -13.40
CA ALA A 121 7.18 1.06 -13.60
C ALA A 121 5.89 1.89 -13.74
N LEU A 122 4.91 1.36 -14.48
CA LEU A 122 3.61 1.99 -14.70
C LEU A 122 2.84 2.21 -13.39
N PHE A 123 2.93 1.26 -12.44
CA PHE A 123 2.35 1.42 -11.12
C PHE A 123 3.07 2.55 -10.35
N LEU A 124 4.40 2.53 -10.34
CA LEU A 124 5.20 3.52 -9.63
C LEU A 124 5.00 4.94 -10.18
N GLU A 125 4.76 5.09 -11.48
CA GLU A 125 4.44 6.37 -12.14
C GLU A 125 3.14 6.99 -11.62
N GLN A 126 2.19 6.20 -11.11
CA GLN A 126 0.97 6.72 -10.47
C GLN A 126 1.26 7.32 -9.07
N PHE A 127 2.37 6.93 -8.45
CA PHE A 127 2.75 7.30 -7.09
C PHE A 127 4.16 7.92 -7.04
N PRO A 128 4.41 9.01 -7.79
CA PRO A 128 5.75 9.58 -7.91
C PRO A 128 6.25 10.10 -6.56
N ARG A 129 7.38 9.59 -6.09
CA ARG A 129 7.98 9.91 -4.77
C ARG A 129 7.08 9.57 -3.58
N ARG A 130 6.12 8.67 -3.74
CA ARG A 130 5.17 8.24 -2.70
C ARG A 130 5.32 6.76 -2.35
N VAL A 131 6.48 6.15 -2.61
CA VAL A 131 6.76 4.75 -2.30
C VAL A 131 8.09 4.64 -1.56
N ILE A 132 8.06 3.99 -0.39
CA ILE A 132 9.24 3.67 0.42
C ILE A 132 9.30 2.16 0.60
N ASN A 133 10.49 1.57 0.48
CA ASN A 133 10.72 0.16 0.74
C ASN A 133 11.64 -0.05 1.94
N LEU A 134 11.26 -0.96 2.83
CA LEU A 134 12.08 -1.41 3.94
C LEU A 134 12.73 -2.74 3.53
N HIS A 135 13.99 -2.68 3.09
CA HIS A 135 14.76 -3.88 2.75
C HIS A 135 15.73 -4.22 3.89
N PRO A 136 15.72 -5.44 4.46
CA PRO A 136 16.71 -5.89 5.42
C PRO A 136 18.01 -6.28 4.69
N ALA A 137 18.74 -5.30 4.19
CA ALA A 137 20.14 -5.45 3.77
C ALA A 137 20.86 -4.10 3.95
N LEU A 138 22.14 -4.17 4.34
CA LEU A 138 23.05 -3.03 4.44
C LEU A 138 23.85 -2.88 3.13
#